data_AF-V6TQJ2-F1
#
_entry.id   AF-V6TQJ2-F1
#
_cell.length_a   1.000
_cell.length_b   1.000
_cell.length_c   1.000
_cell.angle_alpha   90.00
_cell.angle_beta   90.00
_cell.angle_gamma   90.00
#
_symmetry.space_group_name_H-M   'P 1'
#
loop_
_entity.id
_entity.type
_entity.pdbx_description
1 polymer ?
#
loop_
_entity_poly.entity_id
_entity_poly.type
_entity_poly.pdbx_seq_one_letter_code
_entity_poly.pdbx_strand_id
1 'polypeptide(L)'
;MLMPDFSPMDEFCVAMERLLRRIVDECFEEVSDYEPCACWFADWLHSLGMRVSGYLVREDDEGEEAKLARWKVKLYHEQLHEGSHFYLPEITGREFARRLLRQSDNLLGAMPGTSSERDLRSLATSIHCFLNASQDEETMERFAEYMEDR
;
A
#
# COMPACT_ATOMS: atom_id res chain seq x y z
N MET A 1 -15.08 -9.21 26.06
CA MET A 1 -14.26 -9.37 24.85
C MET A 1 -14.02 -7.96 24.34
N LEU A 2 -12.85 -7.38 24.64
CA LEU A 2 -12.49 -6.05 24.12
C LEU A 2 -12.27 -6.24 22.62
N MET A 3 -13.03 -5.52 21.79
CA MET A 3 -12.66 -5.44 20.38
C MET A 3 -11.25 -4.84 20.33
N PRO A 4 -10.29 -5.44 19.62
CA PRO A 4 -9.00 -4.78 19.42
C PRO A 4 -9.30 -3.41 18.80
N ASP A 5 -8.80 -2.35 19.44
CA ASP A 5 -8.94 -0.99 18.91
C ASP A 5 -8.31 -0.98 17.52
N PHE A 6 -9.14 -0.80 16.49
CA PHE A 6 -8.70 -0.70 15.11
C PHE A 6 -7.94 0.61 14.95
N SER A 7 -6.65 0.51 14.61
CA SER A 7 -5.77 1.65 14.72
C SER A 7 -5.77 2.54 13.47
N PRO A 8 -5.28 3.79 13.56
CA PRO A 8 -5.06 4.64 12.38
C PRO A 8 -4.19 3.96 11.30
N MET A 9 -3.19 3.18 11.72
CA MET A 9 -2.34 2.42 10.80
C MET A 9 -3.10 1.28 10.12
N ASP A 10 -3.98 0.59 10.84
CA ASP A 10 -4.83 -0.44 10.25
C ASP A 10 -5.83 0.16 9.24
N GLU A 11 -6.47 1.28 9.59
CA GLU A 11 -7.34 2.05 8.68
C GLU A 11 -6.60 2.43 7.40
N PHE A 12 -5.39 2.97 7.54
CA PHE A 12 -4.54 3.34 6.41
C PHE A 12 -4.15 2.13 5.54
N CYS A 13 -3.69 1.04 6.15
CA CYS A 13 -3.34 -0.18 5.41
C CYS A 13 -4.51 -0.78 4.64
N VAL A 14 -5.72 -0.78 5.21
CA VAL A 14 -6.93 -1.26 4.51
C VAL A 14 -7.27 -0.37 3.32
N ALA A 15 -7.14 0.95 3.45
CA ALA A 15 -7.35 1.87 2.35
C ALA A 15 -6.29 1.66 1.23
N MET A 16 -5.03 1.53 1.62
CA MET A 16 -3.90 1.21 0.73
C MET A 16 -4.10 -0.09 -0.03
N GLU A 17 -4.57 -1.15 0.65
CA GLU A 17 -4.84 -2.45 0.02
C GLU A 17 -5.81 -2.29 -1.15
N ARG A 18 -6.91 -1.57 -0.93
CA ARG A 18 -7.94 -1.38 -1.95
C ARG A 18 -7.44 -0.56 -3.13
N LEU A 19 -6.69 0.50 -2.86
CA LEU A 19 -6.10 1.35 -3.89
C LEU A 19 -5.10 0.57 -4.73
N LEU A 20 -4.14 -0.06 -4.08
CA LEU A 20 -3.07 -0.79 -4.76
C LEU A 20 -3.62 -1.99 -5.52
N ARG A 21 -4.64 -2.69 -5.01
CA ARG A 21 -5.28 -3.79 -5.74
C ARG A 21 -5.80 -3.33 -7.09
N ARG A 22 -6.52 -2.21 -7.12
CA ARG A 22 -7.03 -1.63 -8.36
C ARG A 22 -5.90 -1.21 -9.31
N ILE A 23 -4.88 -0.53 -8.79
CA ILE A 23 -3.73 -0.08 -9.59
C ILE A 23 -2.96 -1.27 -10.20
N VAL A 24 -2.68 -2.33 -9.42
CA VAL A 24 -1.92 -3.47 -9.95
C VAL A 24 -2.74 -4.31 -10.92
N ASP A 25 -4.07 -4.35 -10.75
CA ASP A 25 -4.95 -5.03 -11.70
C ASP A 25 -4.99 -4.25 -13.04
N GLU A 26 -5.11 -2.91 -13.01
CA GLU A 26 -5.01 -2.06 -14.21
C GLU A 26 -3.64 -2.18 -14.91
N CYS A 27 -2.54 -2.11 -14.16
CA CYS A 27 -1.19 -2.26 -14.71
C CYS A 27 -0.96 -3.64 -15.36
N PHE A 28 -1.59 -4.69 -14.82
CA PHE A 28 -1.49 -6.03 -15.38
C PHE A 28 -2.23 -6.16 -16.72
N GLU A 29 -3.38 -5.51 -16.86
CA GLU A 29 -4.19 -5.54 -18.08
C GLU A 29 -3.57 -4.72 -19.22
N GLU A 30 -2.91 -3.61 -18.90
CA GLU A 30 -2.36 -2.67 -19.90
C GLU A 30 -0.89 -2.92 -20.29
N VAL A 31 -0.20 -3.87 -19.65
CA VAL A 31 1.27 -4.03 -19.76
C VAL A 31 2.00 -2.72 -19.36
N SER A 32 1.46 -2.00 -18.39
CA SER A 32 2.03 -0.75 -17.88
C SER A 32 3.27 -1.03 -17.01
N ASP A 33 4.20 -0.06 -16.97
CA ASP A 33 5.43 -0.21 -16.21
C ASP A 33 5.14 -0.03 -14.72
N TYR A 34 5.35 -1.09 -13.92
CA TYR A 34 5.19 -1.03 -12.46
C TYR A 34 6.24 -0.12 -11.78
N GLU A 35 7.33 0.25 -12.46
CA GLU A 35 8.47 0.95 -11.84
C GLU A 35 8.08 2.35 -11.36
N PRO A 36 7.52 3.24 -12.20
CA PRO A 36 7.21 4.60 -11.76
C PRO A 36 6.19 4.60 -10.62
N CYS A 37 5.20 3.70 -10.70
CA CYS A 37 4.18 3.52 -9.68
C CYS A 37 4.78 3.05 -8.35
N ALA A 38 5.58 1.97 -8.37
CA ALA A 38 6.21 1.45 -7.16
C ALA A 38 7.20 2.45 -6.55
N CYS A 39 7.94 3.20 -7.37
CA CYS A 39 8.84 4.25 -6.90
C CYS A 39 8.09 5.39 -6.22
N TRP A 40 7.01 5.89 -6.84
CA TRP A 40 6.17 6.93 -6.25
C TRP A 40 5.63 6.50 -4.88
N PHE A 41 5.10 5.28 -4.76
CA PHE A 41 4.59 4.78 -3.49
C PHE A 41 5.69 4.61 -2.43
N ALA A 42 6.88 4.14 -2.80
CA ALA A 42 7.99 4.01 -1.85
C ALA A 42 8.41 5.39 -1.31
N ASP A 43 8.58 6.37 -2.20
CA ASP A 43 8.98 7.72 -1.83
C ASP A 43 7.89 8.42 -1.00
N TRP A 44 6.62 8.26 -1.38
CA TRP A 44 5.48 8.79 -0.64
C TRP A 44 5.37 8.16 0.75
N LEU A 45 5.43 6.84 0.89
CA LEU A 45 5.41 6.16 2.19
C LEU A 45 6.59 6.58 3.07
N HIS A 46 7.78 6.72 2.50
CA HIS A 46 8.95 7.21 3.22
C HIS A 46 8.76 8.65 3.71
N SER A 47 8.14 9.52 2.90
CA SER A 47 7.80 10.89 3.28
C SER A 47 6.79 10.97 4.43
N LEU A 48 5.97 9.93 4.61
CA LEU A 48 5.01 9.82 5.71
C LEU A 48 5.64 9.27 7.00
N GLY A 49 6.91 8.87 7.00
CA GLY A 49 7.57 8.27 8.16
C GLY A 49 7.50 6.75 8.21
N MET A 50 7.16 6.09 7.09
CA MET A 50 7.00 4.64 7.02
C MET A 50 8.28 3.94 6.58
N ARG A 51 8.55 2.79 7.21
CA ARG A 51 9.40 1.74 6.66
C ARG A 51 8.56 0.65 6.04
N VAL A 52 8.92 0.25 4.83
CA VAL A 52 8.24 -0.81 4.08
C VAL A 52 9.09 -2.07 4.12
N SER A 53 8.47 -3.20 4.40
CA SER A 53 9.08 -4.52 4.26
C SER A 53 8.04 -5.52 3.75
N GLY A 54 8.42 -6.71 3.32
CA GLY A 54 7.43 -7.66 2.82
C GLY A 54 7.98 -9.02 2.44
N TYR A 55 7.07 -9.98 2.27
CA TYR A 55 7.38 -11.34 1.84
C TYR A 55 6.16 -12.01 1.23
N LEU A 56 6.40 -13.03 0.41
CA LEU A 56 5.37 -13.89 -0.12
C LEU A 56 4.84 -14.82 0.98
N VAL A 57 3.53 -14.79 1.22
CA VAL A 57 2.82 -15.71 2.10
C VAL A 57 2.14 -16.77 1.23
N ARG A 58 2.39 -18.03 1.54
CA ARG A 58 1.65 -19.18 1.00
C ARG A 58 0.78 -19.72 2.13
N GLU A 59 -0.53 -19.78 1.92
CA GLU A 59 -1.41 -20.47 2.86
C GLU A 59 -1.21 -21.98 2.64
N ASP A 60 -0.57 -22.63 3.60
CA ASP A 60 -0.47 -24.09 3.64
C ASP A 60 -1.79 -24.64 4.22
N ASP A 61 -2.56 -25.33 3.37
CA ASP A 61 -3.67 -26.26 3.65
C ASP A 61 -4.65 -25.96 4.82
N GLU A 62 -5.88 -25.49 4.50
CA GLU A 62 -7.14 -25.99 5.12
C GLU A 62 -8.44 -25.42 4.46
N GLY A 63 -8.52 -25.37 3.12
CA GLY A 63 -9.77 -25.02 2.43
C GLY A 63 -9.68 -25.15 0.90
N GLU A 64 -10.70 -25.76 0.28
CA GLU A 64 -10.74 -26.04 -1.17
C GLU A 64 -10.98 -24.79 -2.06
N GLU A 65 -11.20 -23.61 -1.48
CA GLU A 65 -11.29 -22.37 -2.24
C GLU A 65 -9.90 -21.80 -2.53
N ALA A 66 -9.33 -22.23 -3.66
CA ALA A 66 -8.20 -21.63 -4.38
C ALA A 66 -7.09 -21.02 -3.48
N LYS A 67 -6.14 -21.89 -3.11
CA LYS A 67 -4.78 -21.59 -2.63
C LYS A 67 -4.12 -20.51 -3.50
N LEU A 68 -4.30 -19.23 -3.18
CA LEU A 68 -3.64 -18.13 -3.86
C LEU A 68 -2.62 -17.54 -2.90
N ALA A 69 -1.34 -17.66 -3.23
CA ALA A 69 -0.31 -16.95 -2.47
C ALA A 69 -0.56 -15.44 -2.58
N ARG A 70 -0.10 -14.69 -1.59
CA ARG A 70 -0.26 -13.24 -1.53
C ARG A 70 1.03 -12.60 -1.04
N TRP A 71 1.35 -11.42 -1.56
CA TRP A 71 2.44 -10.62 -1.04
C TRP A 71 1.94 -9.86 0.19
N LYS A 72 2.51 -10.15 1.35
CA LYS A 72 2.26 -9.38 2.56
C LYS A 72 3.25 -8.23 2.62
N VAL A 73 2.76 -7.01 2.48
CA VAL A 73 3.55 -5.78 2.61
C VAL A 73 3.27 -5.19 3.99
N LYS A 74 4.32 -5.05 4.79
CA LYS A 74 4.30 -4.49 6.14
C LYS A 74 4.75 -3.04 6.10
N LEU A 75 4.01 -2.19 6.80
CA LEU A 75 4.36 -0.80 7.06
C LEU A 75 4.65 -0.65 8.55
N TYR A 76 5.74 0.02 8.89
CA TYR A 76 6.06 0.42 10.26
C TYR A 76 6.31 1.91 10.31
N HIS A 77 5.55 2.63 11.13
CA HIS A 77 5.71 4.07 11.32
C HIS A 77 6.73 4.35 12.42
N GLU A 78 7.82 5.03 12.08
CA GLU A 78 8.96 5.20 13.00
C GLU A 78 8.62 6.05 14.23
N GLN A 79 7.88 7.16 14.06
CA GLN A 79 7.51 8.05 15.17
C GLN A 79 6.38 7.51 16.07
N LEU A 80 5.35 6.89 15.47
CA LEU A 80 4.21 6.33 16.21
C LEU A 80 4.54 4.96 16.82
N HIS A 81 5.66 4.35 16.43
CA HIS A 81 6.07 2.99 16.79
C HIS A 81 5.02 1.93 16.51
N GLU A 82 4.23 2.14 15.47
CA GLU A 82 3.09 1.30 15.11
C GLU A 82 3.32 0.63 13.75
N GLY A 83 2.93 -0.64 13.63
CA GLY A 83 3.07 -1.37 12.39
C GLY A 83 1.79 -2.11 12.01
N SER A 84 1.48 -2.10 10.73
CA SER A 84 0.36 -2.84 10.14
C SER A 84 0.77 -3.41 8.78
N HIS A 85 -0.15 -4.01 8.05
CA HIS A 85 0.14 -4.66 6.77
C HIS A 85 -1.07 -4.72 5.86
N PHE A 86 -0.81 -4.87 4.57
CA PHE A 86 -1.80 -5.18 3.55
C PHE A 86 -1.33 -6.31 2.65
N TYR A 87 -2.25 -6.85 1.86
CA TYR A 87 -1.97 -7.95 0.93
C TYR A 87 -2.14 -7.51 -0.52
N LEU A 88 -1.20 -7.93 -1.37
CA LEU A 88 -1.33 -7.84 -2.82
C LEU A 88 -1.51 -9.24 -3.43
N PRO A 89 -2.33 -9.39 -4.49
CA PRO A 89 -2.46 -10.65 -5.20
C PRO A 89 -1.09 -11.12 -5.74
N GLU A 90 -0.79 -12.41 -5.68
CA GLU A 90 0.49 -12.92 -6.22
C GLU A 90 0.65 -12.63 -7.72
N ILE A 91 -0.41 -12.80 -8.51
CA ILE A 91 -0.31 -12.72 -9.97
C ILE A 91 -0.06 -11.28 -10.42
N THR A 92 -0.90 -10.32 -9.98
CA THR A 92 -0.83 -8.92 -10.41
C THR A 92 0.13 -8.09 -9.56
N GLY A 93 0.22 -8.37 -8.25
CA GLY A 93 0.99 -7.56 -7.31
C GLY A 93 2.47 -7.93 -7.17
N ARG A 94 2.96 -9.04 -7.75
CA ARG A 94 4.33 -9.51 -7.52
C ARG A 94 5.40 -8.52 -7.97
N GLU A 95 5.28 -8.02 -9.19
CA GLU A 95 6.32 -7.15 -9.75
C GLU A 95 6.31 -5.79 -9.06
N PHE A 96 5.11 -5.26 -8.80
CA PHE A 96 4.93 -4.07 -7.95
C PHE A 96 5.60 -4.24 -6.57
N ALA A 97 5.28 -5.31 -5.84
CA ALA A 97 5.82 -5.56 -4.51
C ALA A 97 7.36 -5.64 -4.53
N ARG A 98 7.95 -6.33 -5.51
CA ARG A 98 9.42 -6.43 -5.62
C ARG A 98 10.08 -5.07 -5.84
N ARG A 99 9.49 -4.23 -6.69
CA ARG A 99 10.01 -2.89 -6.99
C ARG A 99 9.84 -1.94 -5.81
N LEU A 100 8.67 -1.97 -5.16
CA LEU A 100 8.37 -1.20 -3.96
C LEU A 100 9.40 -1.49 -2.86
N LEU A 101 9.64 -2.78 -2.59
CA LEU A 101 10.61 -3.20 -1.57
C LEU A 101 12.04 -2.78 -1.94
N ARG A 102 12.44 -2.96 -3.20
CA ARG A 102 13.76 -2.54 -3.68
C ARG A 102 13.97 -1.02 -3.53
N GLN A 103 12.98 -0.22 -3.90
CA GLN A 103 13.07 1.23 -3.76
C GLN A 103 13.10 1.62 -2.27
N SER A 104 12.28 0.96 -1.44
CA SER A 104 12.26 1.20 0.01
C SER A 104 13.61 0.86 0.67
N ASP A 105 14.29 -0.20 0.22
CA ASP A 105 15.63 -0.55 0.69
C ASP A 105 16.67 0.53 0.35
N ASN A 106 16.54 1.18 -0.82
CA ASN A 106 17.41 2.30 -1.20
C ASN A 106 17.23 3.53 -0.28
N LEU A 107 16.09 3.63 0.41
CA LEU A 107 15.75 4.74 1.31
C LEU A 107 16.15 4.48 2.78
N LEU A 108 16.64 3.28 3.14
CA LEU A 108 16.94 2.91 4.54
C LEU A 108 18.00 3.79 5.23
N GLY A 109 18.82 4.51 4.46
CA GLY A 109 19.80 5.47 4.98
C GLY A 109 19.33 6.92 5.03
N ALA A 110 18.17 7.24 4.44
CA ALA A 110 17.60 8.56 4.46
C ALA A 110 16.75 8.78 5.73
N MET A 111 16.73 10.01 6.23
CA MET A 111 15.82 10.38 7.32
C MET A 111 14.38 10.32 6.81
N PRO A 112 13.53 9.43 7.34
CA PRO A 112 12.15 9.36 6.93
C PRO A 112 11.43 10.63 7.35
N GLY A 113 10.36 10.97 6.63
CA GLY A 113 9.50 12.09 7.01
C GLY A 113 8.67 11.77 8.26
N THR A 114 7.60 12.53 8.47
CA THR A 114 6.78 12.41 9.67
C THR A 114 5.31 12.60 9.33
N SER A 115 4.45 11.79 9.93
CA SER A 115 3.00 12.01 9.94
C SER A 115 2.44 11.70 11.33
N SER A 116 1.28 12.28 11.64
CA SER A 116 0.53 12.01 12.86
C SER A 116 -0.59 11.00 12.62
N GLU A 117 -1.14 10.43 13.69
CA GLU A 117 -2.34 9.57 13.59
C GLU A 117 -3.50 10.25 12.85
N ARG A 118 -3.66 11.57 13.05
CA ARG A 118 -4.69 12.36 12.37
C ARG A 118 -4.42 12.41 10.86
N ASP A 119 -3.17 12.56 10.45
CA ASP A 119 -2.79 12.56 9.05
C ASP A 119 -3.07 11.20 8.42
N LEU A 120 -2.72 10.11 9.09
CA LEU A 120 -3.02 8.75 8.62
C LEU A 120 -4.52 8.49 8.43
N ARG A 121 -5.36 8.89 9.40
CA ARG A 121 -6.82 8.80 9.27
C ARG A 121 -7.35 9.66 8.12
N SER A 122 -6.80 10.86 7.96
CA SER A 122 -7.16 11.78 6.88
C SER A 122 -6.79 11.18 5.52
N LEU A 123 -5.61 10.57 5.40
CA LEU A 123 -5.15 9.89 4.18
C LEU A 123 -6.02 8.67 3.87
N ALA A 124 -6.30 7.82 4.85
CA ALA A 124 -7.19 6.67 4.69
C ALA A 124 -8.57 7.10 4.17
N THR A 125 -9.14 8.14 4.78
CA THR A 125 -10.40 8.74 4.34
C THR A 125 -10.30 9.26 2.90
N SER A 126 -9.20 9.92 2.56
CA SER A 126 -8.97 10.51 1.23
C SER A 126 -8.86 9.44 0.14
N ILE A 127 -8.16 8.33 0.42
CA ILE A 127 -8.10 7.18 -0.47
C ILE A 127 -9.49 6.58 -0.68
N HIS A 128 -10.29 6.43 0.39
CA HIS A 128 -11.65 5.93 0.27
C HIS A 128 -12.55 6.87 -0.55
N CYS A 129 -12.46 8.19 -0.33
CA CYS A 129 -13.19 9.18 -1.10
C CYS A 129 -12.80 9.10 -2.59
N PHE A 130 -11.51 9.03 -2.90
CA PHE A 130 -11.00 8.90 -4.26
C PHE A 130 -11.55 7.64 -4.94
N LEU A 131 -11.43 6.47 -4.30
CA LEU A 131 -11.91 5.20 -4.84
C LEU A 131 -13.43 5.14 -5.05
N ASN A 132 -14.20 5.86 -4.23
CA ASN A 132 -15.65 5.95 -4.39
C ASN A 132 -16.07 6.97 -5.47
N ALA A 133 -15.25 8.00 -5.72
CA ALA A 133 -15.56 9.07 -6.66
C ALA A 133 -15.13 8.73 -8.10
N SER A 134 -14.00 8.04 -8.27
CA SER A 134 -13.47 7.65 -9.58
C SER A 134 -13.67 6.16 -9.83
N GLN A 135 -14.41 5.80 -10.88
CA GLN A 135 -14.46 4.43 -11.41
C GLN A 135 -13.69 4.26 -12.72
N ASP A 136 -13.02 5.30 -13.19
CA ASP A 136 -12.35 5.31 -14.49
C ASP A 136 -10.95 4.64 -14.47
N GLU A 137 -10.44 4.33 -15.66
CA GLU A 137 -9.07 3.87 -15.90
C GLU A 137 -8.03 4.95 -15.51
N GLU A 138 -6.74 4.61 -15.51
CA GLU A 138 -5.61 5.49 -15.11
C GLU A 138 -5.61 5.83 -13.60
N THR A 139 -5.94 4.87 -12.73
CA THR A 139 -6.11 5.11 -11.28
C THR A 139 -4.87 5.71 -10.63
N MET A 140 -3.67 5.30 -11.05
CA MET A 140 -2.41 5.79 -10.48
C MET A 140 -2.20 7.29 -10.76
N GLU A 141 -2.34 7.72 -12.01
CA GLU A 141 -2.08 9.10 -12.42
C GLU A 141 -3.05 10.06 -11.72
N ARG A 142 -4.33 9.70 -11.73
CA ARG A 142 -5.38 10.49 -11.05
C ARG A 142 -5.21 10.53 -9.54
N PHE A 143 -4.75 9.44 -8.93
CA PHE A 143 -4.47 9.42 -7.50
C PHE A 143 -3.28 10.33 -7.16
N ALA A 144 -2.23 10.31 -7.97
CA ALA A 144 -1.07 11.18 -7.78
C ALA A 144 -1.48 12.66 -7.88
N GLU A 145 -2.22 13.05 -8.91
CA GLU A 145 -2.77 14.41 -9.07
C GLU A 145 -3.67 14.80 -7.89
N TYR A 146 -4.57 13.91 -7.46
CA TYR A 146 -5.45 14.13 -6.32
C TYR A 146 -4.70 14.40 -5.01
N MET A 147 -3.52 13.82 -4.87
CA MET A 147 -2.66 14.01 -3.70
C MET A 147 -1.79 15.28 -3.79
N GLU A 148 -1.46 15.76 -4.99
CA GLU A 148 -0.71 17.01 -5.21
C GLU A 148 -1.58 18.27 -5.01
N ASP A 149 -2.87 18.19 -5.32
CA ASP A 149 -3.82 19.30 -5.17
C ASP A 149 -4.27 19.57 -3.72
N ARG A 150 -3.71 18.87 -2.72
CA ARG A 150 -4.11 18.96 -1.30
C ARG A 150 -3.01 19.48 -0.38
#